data_AF-A0AAW3EBX9-F1
#
_entry.id   AF-A0AAW3EBX9-F1
#
_cell.length_a   1.000
_cell.length_b   1.000
_cell.length_c   1.000
_cell.angle_alpha   90.00
_cell.angle_beta   90.00
_cell.angle_gamma   90.00
#
_symmetry.space_group_name_H-M   'P 1'
#
loop_
_entity.id
_entity.type
_entity.pdbx_description
1 polymer ?
#
loop_
_entity_poly.entity_id
_entity_poly.type
_entity_poly.pdbx_seq_one_letter_code
_entity_poly.pdbx_strand_id
1 'polypeptide(L)'
;MSIHYTFQRGDLPELTLTGHALQQAGFVAGTLFRINLYRNGLILTRLDEDTDIAALMAELDGSETEGADWVGDDGELTLAGDWLTQSGLLSQPLMIDVQPGEITIRAEQGTMLA
;
A
#
# COMPACT_ATOMS: atom_id res chain seq x y z
N MET A 1 -8.00 12.09 12.95
CA MET A 1 -8.24 10.77 12.33
C MET A 1 -6.94 10.00 12.45
N SER A 2 -6.92 8.77 12.95
CA SER A 2 -5.70 7.97 13.07
C SER A 2 -5.67 6.87 12.02
N ILE A 3 -4.49 6.65 11.46
CA ILE A 3 -4.11 5.40 10.82
C ILE A 3 -3.15 4.68 11.76
N HIS A 4 -3.28 3.36 11.84
CA HIS A 4 -2.39 2.50 12.58
C HIS A 4 -1.72 1.54 11.59
N TYR A 5 -0.49 1.15 11.91
CA TYR A 5 0.18 0.12 11.14
C TYR A 5 0.89 -0.87 12.05
N THR A 6 0.96 -2.11 11.59
CA THR A 6 1.76 -3.18 12.19
C THR A 6 2.73 -3.68 11.12
N PHE A 7 3.99 -3.88 11.50
CA PHE A 7 5.02 -4.37 10.60
C PHE A 7 5.63 -5.66 11.13
N GLN A 8 5.44 -6.76 10.41
CA GLN A 8 6.03 -8.06 10.69
C GLN A 8 7.24 -8.27 9.77
N ARG A 9 8.43 -8.50 10.33
CA ARG A 9 9.71 -8.60 9.57
C ARG A 9 10.19 -10.04 9.37
N GLY A 10 9.26 -11.01 9.35
CA GLY A 10 9.60 -12.42 9.17
C GLY A 10 10.20 -12.72 7.79
N ASP A 11 10.40 -14.00 7.49
CA ASP A 11 10.93 -14.46 6.19
C ASP A 11 10.10 -13.93 5.00
N LEU A 12 8.80 -13.77 5.20
CA LEU A 12 7.92 -12.98 4.35
C LEU A 12 7.47 -11.75 5.16
N PRO A 13 8.03 -10.56 4.90
CA PRO A 13 7.63 -9.37 5.63
C PRO A 13 6.20 -8.98 5.29
N GLU A 14 5.50 -8.38 6.24
CA GLU A 14 4.10 -7.97 6.11
C GLU A 14 3.86 -6.62 6.78
N LEU A 15 3.11 -5.75 6.12
CA LEU A 15 2.64 -4.46 6.60
C LEU A 15 1.13 -4.47 6.57
N THR A 16 0.51 -4.31 7.73
CA THR A 16 -0.94 -4.19 7.88
C THR A 16 -1.30 -2.78 8.26
N LEU A 17 -2.21 -2.15 7.52
CA LEU A 17 -2.79 -0.84 7.81
C LEU A 17 -4.21 -1.01 8.33
N THR A 18 -4.54 -0.26 9.39
CA THR A 18 -5.88 -0.27 10.00
C THR A 18 -6.30 1.13 10.44
N GLY A 19 -7.60 1.29 10.72
CA GLY A 19 -8.19 2.50 11.28
C GLY A 19 -9.12 3.24 10.34
N HIS A 20 -9.87 4.20 10.90
CA HIS A 20 -10.95 4.90 10.18
C HIS A 20 -10.47 5.75 9.00
N ALA A 21 -9.18 6.11 8.95
CA ALA A 21 -8.61 6.86 7.83
C ALA A 21 -8.70 6.08 6.50
N LEU A 22 -8.59 4.74 6.51
CA LEU A 22 -8.73 3.91 5.30
C LEU A 22 -10.13 4.04 4.69
N GLN A 23 -11.16 3.84 5.52
CA GLN A 23 -12.55 3.89 5.08
C GLN A 23 -12.92 5.28 4.54
N GLN A 24 -12.42 6.35 5.16
CA GLN A 24 -12.64 7.72 4.70
C GLN A 24 -11.93 8.03 3.37
N ALA A 25 -10.79 7.39 3.14
CA ALA A 25 -10.09 7.43 1.86
C ALA A 25 -10.75 6.55 0.79
N GLY A 26 -11.78 5.77 1.14
CA GLY A 26 -12.48 4.88 0.22
C GLY A 26 -11.86 3.49 0.11
N PHE A 27 -10.90 3.13 0.96
CA PHE A 27 -10.36 1.78 1.08
C PHE A 27 -11.21 1.00 2.09
N VAL A 28 -12.32 0.43 1.61
CA VAL A 28 -13.24 -0.43 2.38
C VAL A 28 -13.11 -1.88 1.93
N ALA A 29 -13.66 -2.82 2.70
CA ALA A 29 -13.63 -4.25 2.38
C ALA A 29 -13.99 -4.54 0.91
N GLY A 30 -13.15 -5.35 0.24
CA GLY A 30 -13.30 -5.71 -1.17
C GLY A 30 -12.90 -4.63 -2.18
N THR A 31 -12.46 -3.46 -1.73
CA THR A 31 -11.98 -2.40 -2.63
C THR A 31 -10.68 -2.82 -3.30
N LEU A 32 -10.65 -2.81 -4.63
CA LEU A 32 -9.44 -3.05 -5.40
C LEU A 32 -8.54 -1.81 -5.38
N PHE A 33 -7.23 -2.02 -5.30
CA PHE A 33 -6.25 -0.94 -5.40
C PHE A 33 -5.03 -1.37 -6.22
N ARG A 34 -4.43 -0.39 -6.89
CA ARG A 34 -3.15 -0.53 -7.59
C ARG A 34 -2.01 -0.22 -6.63
N ILE A 35 -0.96 -1.00 -6.69
CA ILE A 35 0.29 -0.82 -5.96
C ILE A 35 1.32 -0.28 -6.94
N ASN A 36 2.01 0.79 -6.58
CA ASN A 36 3.12 1.34 -7.36
C ASN A 36 4.35 1.49 -6.46
N LEU A 37 5.50 0.98 -6.92
CA LEU A 37 6.79 1.37 -6.36
C LEU A 37 7.04 2.86 -6.66
N TYR A 38 7.20 3.66 -5.62
CA TYR A 38 7.43 5.09 -5.75
C TYR A 38 8.57 5.55 -4.84
N ARG A 39 9.73 5.82 -5.45
CA ARG A 39 10.98 6.11 -4.72
C ARG A 39 11.24 4.99 -3.68
N ASN A 40 11.76 5.33 -2.51
CA ASN A 40 11.92 4.40 -1.38
C ASN A 40 10.57 4.25 -0.63
N GLY A 41 9.53 3.81 -1.35
CA GLY A 41 8.17 3.73 -0.83
C GLY A 41 7.17 3.17 -1.84
N LEU A 42 5.90 3.27 -1.46
CA LEU A 42 4.75 2.77 -2.19
C LEU A 42 3.68 3.85 -2.32
N ILE A 43 2.98 3.86 -3.46
CA ILE A 43 1.71 4.55 -3.61
C ILE A 43 0.64 3.49 -3.88
N LEU A 44 -0.42 3.52 -3.08
CA LEU A 44 -1.61 2.70 -3.26
C LEU A 44 -2.72 3.58 -3.78
N THR A 45 -3.27 3.25 -4.94
CA THR A 45 -4.33 4.03 -5.58
C THR A 45 -5.58 3.18 -5.67
N ARG A 46 -6.68 3.68 -5.11
CA ARG A 46 -7.99 3.03 -5.21
C ARG A 46 -8.40 2.92 -6.67
N LEU A 47 -8.85 1.72 -7.06
CA LEU A 47 -9.42 1.47 -8.38
C LEU A 47 -10.94 1.61 -8.33
N ASP A 48 -11.54 1.94 -9.47
CA ASP A 48 -12.99 2.12 -9.58
C ASP A 48 -13.71 0.76 -9.51
N GLU A 49 -14.96 0.73 -9.05
CA GLU A 49 -15.77 -0.48 -9.00
C GLU A 49 -16.00 -1.08 -10.40
N ASP A 50 -16.01 -0.23 -11.43
CA ASP A 50 -16.16 -0.64 -12.84
C ASP A 50 -14.83 -1.06 -13.50
N THR A 51 -13.75 -1.19 -12.73
CA THR A 51 -12.43 -1.59 -13.26
C THR A 51 -12.50 -2.97 -13.90
N ASP A 52 -12.16 -3.06 -15.19
CA ASP A 52 -12.00 -4.34 -15.89
C ASP A 52 -10.73 -5.05 -15.37
N ILE A 53 -10.94 -6.06 -14.53
CA ILE A 53 -9.86 -6.85 -13.92
C ILE A 53 -9.02 -7.55 -14.98
N ALA A 54 -9.61 -8.04 -16.08
CA ALA A 54 -8.85 -8.74 -17.12
C ALA A 54 -7.93 -7.77 -17.86
N ALA A 55 -8.41 -6.56 -18.15
CA ALA A 55 -7.58 -5.51 -18.73
C ALA A 55 -6.46 -5.07 -17.76
N LEU A 56 -6.78 -4.90 -16.48
CA LEU A 56 -5.79 -4.56 -15.45
C LEU A 56 -4.71 -5.65 -15.32
N MET A 57 -5.09 -6.93 -15.30
CA MET A 57 -4.11 -8.03 -15.21
C MET A 57 -3.21 -8.08 -16.46
N ALA A 58 -3.77 -7.83 -17.64
CA ALA A 58 -2.98 -7.76 -18.87
C ALA A 58 -2.02 -6.55 -18.89
N GLU A 59 -2.40 -5.44 -18.26
CA GLU A 59 -1.54 -4.25 -18.09
C GLU A 59 -0.40 -4.51 -17.10
N LEU A 60 -0.70 -5.19 -15.99
CA LEU A 60 0.27 -5.48 -14.93
C LEU A 60 1.18 -6.68 -15.27
N ASP A 61 0.84 -7.47 -16.30
CA ASP A 61 1.61 -8.64 -16.68
C ASP A 61 3.06 -8.28 -17.01
N GLY A 62 4.01 -8.90 -16.29
CA GLY A 62 5.44 -8.62 -16.41
C GLY A 62 5.91 -7.30 -15.81
N SER A 63 5.06 -6.54 -15.11
CA SER A 63 5.49 -5.34 -14.39
C SER A 63 6.27 -5.70 -13.13
N GLU A 64 7.49 -5.18 -12.99
CA GLU A 64 8.31 -5.33 -11.79
C GLU A 64 8.04 -4.24 -10.74
N THR A 65 7.32 -3.18 -11.12
CA THR A 65 7.14 -1.99 -10.28
C THR A 65 5.69 -1.71 -9.92
N GLU A 66 4.75 -2.45 -10.49
CA GLU A 66 3.32 -2.22 -10.31
C GLU A 66 2.57 -3.54 -10.10
N GLY A 67 1.52 -3.47 -9.31
CA GLY A 67 0.65 -4.61 -9.02
C GLY A 67 -0.75 -4.16 -8.63
N ALA A 68 -1.59 -5.12 -8.25
CA ALA A 68 -2.89 -4.83 -7.67
C ALA A 68 -3.21 -5.85 -6.59
N ASP A 69 -3.97 -5.40 -5.60
CA ASP A 69 -4.49 -6.22 -4.51
C ASP A 69 -5.83 -5.62 -4.05
N TRP A 70 -6.49 -6.25 -3.09
CA TRP A 70 -7.76 -5.78 -2.53
C TRP A 70 -7.68 -5.61 -1.02
N VAL A 71 -8.52 -4.73 -0.49
CA VAL A 71 -8.71 -4.60 0.96
C VAL A 71 -9.44 -5.84 1.47
N GLY A 72 -8.95 -6.44 2.56
CA GLY A 72 -9.53 -7.63 3.17
C GLY A 72 -10.98 -7.44 3.62
N ASP A 73 -11.70 -8.54 3.81
CA ASP A 73 -13.11 -8.53 4.23
C ASP A 73 -13.32 -7.88 5.61
N ASP A 74 -12.27 -7.85 6.44
CA ASP A 74 -12.22 -7.18 7.74
C ASP A 74 -11.95 -5.67 7.63
N GLY A 75 -11.70 -5.16 6.42
CA GLY A 75 -11.36 -3.77 6.15
C GLY A 75 -9.89 -3.42 6.40
N GLU A 76 -9.03 -4.41 6.65
CA GLU A 76 -7.59 -4.22 6.75
C GLU A 76 -6.92 -4.22 5.37
N LEU A 77 -5.88 -3.41 5.22
CA LEU A 77 -5.05 -3.41 4.03
C LEU A 77 -3.70 -4.02 4.37
N THR A 78 -3.35 -5.12 3.72
CA THR A 78 -2.10 -5.84 3.96
C THR A 78 -1.22 -5.81 2.71
N LEU A 79 0.07 -5.56 2.89
CA LEU A 79 1.10 -5.67 1.85
C LEU A 79 2.15 -6.65 2.34
N ALA A 80 2.55 -7.61 1.49
CA ALA A 80 3.50 -8.64 1.88
C ALA A 80 4.65 -8.80 0.87
N GLY A 81 5.76 -9.36 1.36
CA GLY A 81 6.86 -9.89 0.56
C GLY A 81 7.61 -8.85 -0.28
N ASP A 82 7.56 -9.04 -1.59
CA ASP A 82 8.41 -8.33 -2.54
C ASP A 82 8.13 -6.82 -2.53
N TRP A 83 6.88 -6.39 -2.35
CA TRP A 83 6.52 -4.98 -2.28
C TRP A 83 7.29 -4.24 -1.17
N LEU A 84 7.42 -4.86 0.00
CA LEU A 84 8.11 -4.26 1.16
C LEU A 84 9.62 -4.32 1.00
N THR A 85 10.13 -5.38 0.37
CA THR A 85 11.56 -5.59 0.15
C THR A 85 12.10 -4.64 -0.93
N GLN A 86 11.38 -4.51 -2.05
CA GLN A 86 11.76 -3.66 -3.19
C GLN A 86 11.58 -2.18 -2.90
N SER A 87 10.59 -1.79 -2.08
CA SER A 87 10.36 -0.38 -1.70
C SER A 87 11.36 0.17 -0.68
N GLY A 88 12.21 -0.67 -0.07
CA GLY A 88 13.19 -0.25 0.93
C GLY A 88 12.59 0.15 2.29
N LEU A 89 11.34 -0.24 2.55
CA LEU A 89 10.59 0.11 3.76
C LEU A 89 10.97 -0.73 4.99
N LEU A 90 11.61 -1.90 4.81
CA LEU A 90 11.90 -2.87 5.88
C LEU A 90 12.69 -2.32 7.07
N SER A 91 13.59 -1.37 6.83
CA SER A 91 14.63 -0.98 7.80
C SER A 91 14.36 0.33 8.54
N GLN A 92 13.23 0.99 8.27
CA GLN A 92 12.99 2.37 8.72
C GLN A 92 11.57 2.50 9.32
N PRO A 93 11.34 3.47 10.23
CA PRO A 93 9.98 3.87 10.58
C PRO A 93 9.21 4.33 9.33
N LEU A 94 7.88 4.22 9.35
CA LEU A 94 7.05 4.54 8.20
C LEU A 94 6.30 5.87 8.40
N MET A 95 6.32 6.70 7.37
CA MET A 95 5.40 7.81 7.19
C MET A 95 4.28 7.37 6.25
N ILE A 96 3.04 7.46 6.73
CA ILE A 96 1.84 7.09 5.98
C ILE A 96 0.98 8.34 5.81
N ASP A 97 0.83 8.79 4.57
CA ASP A 97 -0.12 9.85 4.21
C ASP A 97 -1.35 9.22 3.55
N VAL A 98 -2.53 9.67 3.97
CA VAL A 98 -3.81 9.10 3.53
C VAL A 98 -4.66 10.22 2.97
N GLN A 99 -5.00 10.10 1.69
CA GLN A 99 -5.83 11.04 0.95
C GLN A 99 -7.02 10.30 0.32
N PRO A 100 -8.10 10.99 -0.05
CA PRO A 100 -9.20 10.36 -0.78
C PRO A 100 -8.71 9.63 -2.04
N GLY A 101 -8.84 8.31 -2.07
CA GLY A 101 -8.42 7.45 -3.18
C GLY A 101 -6.93 7.10 -3.25
N GLU A 102 -6.09 7.59 -2.32
CA GLU A 102 -4.64 7.35 -2.36
C GLU A 102 -4.02 7.20 -0.96
N ILE A 103 -3.09 6.24 -0.83
CA ILE A 103 -2.24 6.10 0.35
C ILE A 103 -0.78 6.12 -0.11
N THR A 104 0.02 7.02 0.46
CA THR A 104 1.47 7.07 0.24
C THR A 104 2.19 6.52 1.48
N ILE A 105 3.01 5.48 1.29
CA ILE A 105 3.83 4.86 2.33
C ILE A 105 5.29 5.11 2.01
N ARG A 106 6.02 5.74 2.92
CA ARG A 106 7.46 6.04 2.73
C ARG A 106 8.22 5.73 4.00
N ALA A 107 9.50 5.43 3.85
CA ALA A 107 10.40 5.49 4.99
C ALA A 107 10.42 6.93 5.55
N GLU A 108 10.34 7.08 6.86
CA GLU A 108 10.69 8.33 7.52
C GLU A 108 12.16 8.63 7.19
N GLN A 109 12.39 9.58 6.28
CA GLN A 109 13.71 10.18 6.21
C GLN A 109 13.91 10.91 7.53
N GLY A 110 14.74 10.34 8.41
CA GLY A 110 15.27 11.08 9.53
C GLY A 110 15.81 12.38 8.98
N THR A 111 15.31 13.51 9.46
CA THR A 111 15.74 14.84 9.01
C THR A 111 17.26 14.87 9.04
N MET A 112 17.93 14.66 7.91
CA MET A 112 19.29 15.14 7.74
C MET A 112 19.12 16.64 7.63
N LEU A 113 19.11 17.30 8.79
CA LEU A 113 19.45 18.69 8.90
C LEU A 113 20.86 18.78 8.31
N ALA A 114 20.95 19.17 7.05
CA ALA A 114 22.17 19.66 6.44
C ALA A 114 22.51 21.03 7.02
#